data_AF-A0AAV2A9Z2-F1
#
_entry.id   AF-A0AAV2A9Z2-F1
#
_cell.length_a   1.000
_cell.length_b   1.000
_cell.length_c   1.000
_cell.angle_alpha   90.00
_cell.angle_beta   90.00
_cell.angle_gamma   90.00
#
_symmetry.space_group_name_H-M   'P 1'
#
loop_
_entity.id
_entity.type
_entity.pdbx_description
1 polymer ?
#
loop_
_entity_poly.entity_id
_entity_poly.type
_entity_poly.pdbx_seq_one_letter_code
_entity_poly.pdbx_strand_id
1 'polypeptide(L)'
;MTEYQKIFTGKKFKDIQIPSESIYNLILHSPEIENKTPRYQSKYSNKTKIFYVSKKKPHQTMGYAKTPLKSPAEYLKKHASETKPKK
;
A
#
# COMPACT_ATOMS: atom_id res chain seq x y z
N MET A 1 -57.53 12.11 -0.49
CA MET A 1 -56.57 11.95 0.62
C MET A 1 -56.26 10.48 0.78
N THR A 2 -55.09 10.03 0.37
CA THR A 2 -54.41 8.91 1.03
C THR A 2 -53.03 9.44 1.37
N GLU A 3 -52.91 9.91 2.60
CA GLU A 3 -51.80 10.71 3.15
C GLU A 3 -50.46 9.95 3.26
N TYR A 4 -50.34 8.76 2.67
CA TYR A 4 -49.21 7.86 2.85
C TYR A 4 -47.98 8.16 1.98
N GLN A 5 -48.02 9.20 1.13
CA GLN A 5 -46.88 9.61 0.29
C GLN A 5 -46.25 10.95 0.69
N LYS A 6 -46.50 11.44 1.90
CA LYS A 6 -46.01 12.75 2.34
C LYS A 6 -45.16 12.71 3.62
N ILE A 7 -44.23 11.75 3.72
CA ILE A 7 -43.20 11.77 4.77
C ILE A 7 -41.85 11.39 4.14
N PHE A 8 -41.37 12.21 3.20
CA PHE A 8 -40.00 12.07 2.69
C PHE A 8 -39.31 13.43 2.51
N THR A 9 -39.61 14.36 3.39
CA THR A 9 -38.96 15.68 3.40
C THR A 9 -38.45 16.00 4.81
N GLY A 10 -37.22 15.60 5.10
CA GLY A 10 -36.39 16.29 6.10
C GLY A 10 -36.05 15.56 7.41
N LYS A 11 -36.60 14.36 7.71
CA LYS A 11 -36.14 13.60 8.89
C LYS A 11 -34.88 12.79 8.56
N LYS A 12 -33.81 13.01 9.34
CA LYS A 12 -32.62 12.16 9.33
C LYS A 12 -33.05 10.77 9.80
N PHE A 13 -32.55 9.72 9.15
CA PHE A 13 -32.92 8.31 9.38
C PHE A 13 -32.81 7.85 10.86
N LYS A 14 -32.10 8.61 11.70
CA LYS A 14 -31.90 8.35 13.13
C LYS A 14 -33.12 8.64 14.02
N ASP A 15 -34.09 9.43 13.56
CA ASP A 15 -35.25 9.86 14.36
C ASP A 15 -36.52 9.01 14.10
N ILE A 16 -36.40 7.93 13.33
CA ILE A 16 -37.49 7.02 13.01
C ILE A 16 -37.57 5.98 14.13
N GLN A 17 -38.54 6.14 15.03
CA GLN A 17 -38.85 5.12 16.03
C GLN A 17 -39.44 3.91 15.31
N ILE A 18 -38.61 2.88 15.11
CA ILE A 18 -39.05 1.59 14.61
C ILE A 18 -39.83 0.92 15.74
N PRO A 19 -41.10 0.51 15.53
CA PRO A 19 -41.85 -0.21 16.56
C PRO A 19 -41.09 -1.48 16.97
N SER A 20 -41.10 -1.78 18.28
CA SER A 20 -40.38 -2.94 18.85
C SER A 20 -40.81 -4.26 18.23
N GLU A 21 -42.06 -4.35 17.79
CA GLU A 21 -42.66 -5.52 17.17
C GLU A 21 -43.20 -5.13 15.79
N SER A 22 -42.66 -5.76 14.74
CA SER A 22 -43.10 -5.60 13.35
C SER A 22 -42.82 -6.88 12.57
N ILE A 23 -43.77 -7.28 11.72
CA ILE A 23 -43.64 -8.46 10.83
C ILE A 23 -42.45 -8.28 9.88
N TYR A 24 -42.08 -7.05 9.54
CA TYR A 24 -40.92 -6.75 8.69
C TYR A 24 -39.57 -6.86 9.42
N ASN A 25 -39.55 -6.87 10.76
CA ASN A 25 -38.33 -7.06 11.57
C ASN A 25 -37.95 -8.54 11.75
N LEU A 26 -38.73 -9.47 11.18
CA LEU A 26 -38.50 -10.92 11.32
C LEU A 26 -37.30 -11.42 10.50
N ILE A 27 -36.94 -10.71 9.43
CA ILE A 27 -35.79 -11.03 8.61
C ILE A 27 -34.60 -10.28 9.17
N LEU A 28 -33.69 -11.00 9.82
CA LEU A 28 -32.44 -10.42 10.31
C LEU A 28 -31.61 -9.95 9.11
N HIS A 29 -31.48 -8.64 8.94
CA HIS A 29 -30.50 -8.08 8.00
C HIS A 29 -29.10 -8.32 8.56
N SER A 30 -28.20 -8.85 7.73
CA SER A 30 -26.79 -8.93 8.10
C SER A 30 -26.29 -7.53 8.43
N PRO A 31 -25.66 -7.31 9.59
CA PRO A 31 -25.11 -5.99 9.91
C PRO A 31 -24.10 -5.60 8.84
N GLU A 32 -24.18 -4.37 8.36
CA GLU A 32 -23.21 -3.82 7.43
C GLU A 32 -21.84 -3.78 8.13
N ILE A 33 -20.90 -4.58 7.67
CA ILE A 33 -19.54 -4.58 8.22
C ILE A 33 -18.83 -3.35 7.67
N GLU A 34 -18.64 -2.34 8.52
CA GLU A 34 -17.87 -1.16 8.16
C GLU A 34 -16.42 -1.56 7.85
N ASN A 35 -15.96 -1.22 6.64
CA ASN A 35 -14.57 -1.41 6.27
C ASN A 35 -13.69 -0.47 7.08
N LYS A 36 -12.74 -1.03 7.83
CA LYS A 36 -11.76 -0.25 8.60
C LYS A 36 -10.97 0.66 7.65
N THR A 37 -10.72 1.88 8.10
CA THR A 37 -9.85 2.80 7.35
C THR A 37 -8.42 2.26 7.26
N PRO A 38 -7.72 2.52 6.15
CA PRO A 38 -6.33 2.07 6.00
C PRO A 38 -5.43 2.72 7.05
N ARG A 39 -4.43 1.96 7.51
CA ARG A 39 -3.44 2.47 8.46
C ARG A 39 -2.60 3.56 7.82
N TYR A 40 -2.45 4.69 8.52
CA TYR A 40 -1.56 5.76 8.08
C TYR A 40 -0.12 5.27 7.91
N GLN A 41 0.51 5.63 6.80
CA GLN A 41 1.93 5.42 6.54
C GLN A 41 2.65 6.76 6.33
N SER A 42 3.84 6.90 6.93
CA SER A 42 4.64 8.13 6.81
C SER A 42 5.13 8.36 5.37
N LYS A 43 5.00 9.61 4.88
CA LYS A 43 5.50 10.07 3.58
C LYS A 43 7.01 9.84 3.38
N TYR A 44 7.76 9.67 4.46
CA TYR A 44 9.23 9.54 4.43
C TYR A 44 9.73 8.10 4.55
N SER A 45 8.85 7.13 4.78
CA SER A 45 9.18 5.70 4.95
C SER A 45 10.17 5.16 3.89
N ASN A 46 9.92 5.48 2.62
CA ASN A 46 10.74 4.99 1.51
C ASN A 46 12.07 5.74 1.41
N LYS A 47 12.09 7.04 1.73
CA LYS A 47 13.30 7.88 1.64
C LYS A 47 14.37 7.43 2.64
N THR A 48 13.98 7.10 3.87
CA THR A 48 14.92 6.57 4.88
C THR A 48 15.49 5.22 4.45
N LYS A 49 14.67 4.29 3.98
CA LYS A 49 15.16 2.98 3.48
C LYS A 49 16.20 3.14 2.37
N ILE A 50 15.94 4.02 1.40
CA ILE A 50 16.87 4.28 0.30
C ILE A 50 18.20 4.85 0.83
N PHE A 51 18.17 5.80 1.77
CA PHE A 51 19.38 6.38 2.35
C PHE A 51 20.23 5.35 3.11
N TYR A 52 19.60 4.44 3.85
CA TYR A 52 20.30 3.41 4.63
C TYR A 52 20.98 2.35 3.75
N VAL A 53 20.38 2.02 2.60
CA VAL A 53 20.89 0.99 1.68
C VAL A 53 21.87 1.56 0.65
N SER A 54 21.65 2.77 0.14
CA SER A 54 22.37 3.32 -1.02
C SER A 54 23.88 3.51 -0.83
N LYS A 55 24.33 3.69 0.41
CA LYS A 55 25.75 3.98 0.71
C LYS A 55 26.59 2.74 1.02
N LYS A 56 26.03 1.54 0.89
CA LYS A 56 26.70 0.30 1.33
C LYS A 56 26.88 -0.66 0.17
N LYS A 57 28.11 -1.13 -0.04
CA LYS A 57 28.38 -2.28 -0.92
C LYS A 57 28.12 -3.58 -0.14
N PRO A 58 27.59 -4.64 -0.77
CA PRO A 58 27.20 -5.86 -0.06
C PRO A 58 28.36 -6.62 0.59
N HIS A 59 29.59 -6.44 0.07
CA HIS A 59 30.82 -7.11 0.51
C HIS A 59 31.82 -6.12 1.12
N GLN A 60 31.35 -5.00 1.69
CA GLN A 60 32.25 -3.94 2.18
C GLN A 60 33.00 -4.31 3.46
N THR A 61 32.40 -5.09 4.35
CA THR A 61 33.00 -5.45 5.65
C THR A 61 33.90 -6.69 5.57
N MET A 62 33.42 -7.77 4.94
CA MET A 62 34.13 -9.07 4.94
C MET A 62 34.59 -9.53 3.55
N GLY A 63 34.45 -8.69 2.51
CA GLY A 63 34.78 -9.09 1.14
C GLY A 63 33.85 -10.18 0.60
N TYR A 64 34.27 -10.81 -0.50
CA TYR A 64 33.55 -11.94 -1.10
C TYR A 64 33.99 -13.25 -0.44
N ALA A 65 33.04 -14.15 -0.18
CA ALA A 65 33.36 -15.52 0.27
C ALA A 65 34.18 -16.29 -0.77
N LYS A 66 33.91 -16.06 -2.06
CA LYS A 66 34.70 -16.51 -3.20
C LYS A 66 34.79 -15.38 -4.21
N THR A 67 36.00 -15.02 -4.63
CA THR A 67 36.21 -13.92 -5.58
C THR A 67 35.52 -14.24 -6.92
N PRO A 68 34.63 -13.36 -7.41
CA PRO A 68 34.03 -13.53 -8.72
C PRO A 68 35.10 -13.36 -9.80
N LEU A 69 35.29 -14.39 -10.63
CA LEU A 69 36.20 -14.35 -11.77
C LEU A 69 35.49 -13.77 -12.99
N LYS A 70 36.20 -12.94 -13.76
CA LYS A 70 35.70 -12.41 -15.04
C LYS A 70 35.70 -13.50 -16.11
N SER A 71 34.76 -13.43 -17.04
CA SER A 71 34.74 -14.34 -18.20
C SER A 71 35.96 -14.09 -19.11
N PRO A 72 36.41 -15.08 -19.91
CA PRO A 72 37.47 -14.90 -20.90
C PRO A 72 37.24 -13.74 -21.87
N ALA A 73 35.99 -13.52 -22.26
CA ALA A 73 35.62 -12.40 -23.12
C ALA A 73 35.79 -11.02 -22.45
N GLU A 74 35.81 -10.95 -21.12
CA GLU A 74 35.93 -9.69 -20.38
C GLU A 74 37.38 -9.35 -20.03
N TYR A 75 38.19 -10.32 -19.60
CA TYR A 75 39.57 -10.04 -19.19
C TYR A 75 40.56 -9.95 -20.37
N LEU A 76 40.21 -10.46 -21.56
CA LEU A 76 41.05 -10.35 -22.77
C LEU A 76 40.88 -9.02 -23.53
N LYS A 77 40.00 -8.12 -23.08
CA LYS A 77 39.77 -6.84 -23.76
C LYS A 77 40.93 -5.86 -23.52
N LYS A 78 41.54 -5.38 -24.61
CA LYS A 78 42.65 -4.42 -24.59
C LYS A 78 42.37 -3.14 -23.79
N HIS A 79 41.15 -2.61 -23.87
CA HIS A 79 40.73 -1.36 -23.21
C HIS A 79 39.66 -1.62 -22.14
N ALA A 80 39.88 -2.60 -21.25
CA ALA A 80 38.89 -3.01 -20.24
C ALA A 80 38.70 -2.01 -19.09
N SER A 81 39.73 -1.22 -18.78
CA SER A 81 39.74 -0.29 -17.64
C SER A 81 39.67 1.18 -18.04
N GLU A 82 39.70 1.50 -19.33
CA GLU A 82 39.71 2.87 -19.82
C GLU A 82 38.30 3.47 -19.78
N THR A 83 38.19 4.65 -19.16
CA THR A 83 36.93 5.40 -19.12
C THR A 83 36.70 6.13 -20.44
N LYS A 84 35.52 5.95 -21.03
CA LYS A 84 35.13 6.71 -22.22
C LYS A 84 34.92 8.18 -21.87
N PRO A 85 35.32 9.12 -22.75
CA PRO A 85 35.06 10.54 -22.53
C PRO A 85 33.55 10.80 -22.48
N LYS A 86 33.14 11.71 -21.60
CA LYS A 86 31.74 12.19 -21.55
C LYS A 86 31.48 13.01 -22.82
N LYS A 87 30.42 12.66 -23.54
CA LYS A 87 29.91 13.44 -24.67
C LYS A 87 29.15 14.66 -24.18
#